data_AF-A0A2A8BHQ8-F1
#
_entry.id   AF-A0A2A8BHQ8-F1
#
_cell.length_a   1.000
_cell.length_b   1.000
_cell.length_c   1.000
_cell.angle_alpha   90.00
_cell.angle_beta   90.00
_cell.angle_gamma   90.00
#
_symmetry.space_group_name_H-M   'P 1'
#
loop_
_entity.id
_entity.type
_entity.pdbx_description
1 polymer ?
#
loop_
_entity_poly.entity_id
_entity_poly.type
_entity_poly.pdbx_seq_one_letter_code
_entity_poly.pdbx_strand_id
1 'polypeptide(L)'
;MPLSNVDDDEEIWAGARVRLYNVGMNREDKENDFYEYIISYIYDNNNNLQLTNLTTGKAGYIICVIEKELPNNYALGKTLKQKIGLENTYFRFECE
;
A
#
# COMPACT_ATOMS: atom_id res chain seq x y z
N MET A 1 -6.20 9.58 -2.53
CA MET A 1 -7.24 9.35 -3.57
C MET A 1 -7.66 7.89 -3.54
N PRO A 2 -8.86 7.50 -4.03
CA PRO A 2 -9.21 6.09 -4.20
C PRO A 2 -8.17 5.36 -5.06
N LEU A 3 -7.78 4.15 -4.70
CA LEU A 3 -6.79 3.37 -5.46
C LEU A 3 -7.28 3.07 -6.89
N SER A 4 -8.60 2.99 -7.10
CA SER A 4 -9.20 2.86 -8.44
C SER A 4 -8.82 3.97 -9.40
N ASN A 5 -8.44 5.15 -8.89
CA ASN A 5 -8.13 6.33 -9.68
C ASN A 5 -6.63 6.47 -9.99
N VAL A 6 -5.78 5.61 -9.44
CA VAL A 6 -4.35 5.52 -9.81
C VAL A 6 -4.27 4.96 -11.23
N ASP A 7 -3.42 5.49 -12.11
CA ASP A 7 -3.26 4.90 -13.44
C ASP A 7 -2.59 3.52 -13.36
N ASP A 8 -2.95 2.61 -14.27
CA ASP A 8 -2.43 1.23 -14.24
C ASP A 8 -0.91 1.18 -14.45
N ASP A 9 -0.37 2.14 -15.19
CA ASP A 9 1.05 2.28 -15.48
C ASP A 9 1.75 3.30 -14.56
N GLU A 10 1.05 3.81 -13.54
CA GLU A 10 1.64 4.71 -12.55
C GLU A 10 2.79 4.01 -11.81
N GLU A 11 3.91 4.72 -11.65
CA GLU A 11 5.08 4.21 -10.94
C GLU A 11 4.89 4.32 -9.42
N ILE A 12 4.78 3.17 -8.77
CA ILE A 12 4.58 3.05 -7.33
C ILE A 12 5.93 2.78 -6.66
N TRP A 13 6.49 3.84 -6.09
CA TRP A 13 7.78 3.82 -5.41
C TRP A 13 7.67 3.46 -3.93
N ALA A 14 8.77 2.97 -3.36
CA ALA A 14 8.91 2.86 -1.91
C ALA A 14 8.74 4.24 -1.25
N GLY A 15 8.08 4.29 -0.09
CA GLY A 15 7.64 5.51 0.59
C GLY A 15 6.16 5.84 0.38
N ALA A 16 5.56 5.41 -0.74
CA ALA A 16 4.13 5.59 -0.95
C ALA A 16 3.29 4.87 0.11
N ARG A 17 2.14 5.47 0.45
CA ARG A 17 1.23 4.96 1.48
C ARG A 17 -0.10 4.49 0.92
N VAL A 18 -0.63 3.43 1.53
CA VAL A 18 -1.95 2.87 1.26
C VAL A 18 -2.76 2.85 2.55
N ARG A 19 -4.02 3.28 2.47
CA ARG A 19 -4.97 3.24 3.58
C ARG A 19 -6.15 2.33 3.25
N LEU A 20 -6.49 1.47 4.19
CA LEU A 20 -7.65 0.59 4.14
C LEU A 20 -8.65 1.04 5.19
N TYR A 21 -9.80 1.54 4.74
CA TYR A 21 -10.91 1.96 5.58
C TYR A 21 -11.91 0.82 5.78
N ASN A 22 -12.73 0.87 6.84
CA ASN A 22 -13.85 -0.06 7.07
C ASN A 22 -13.48 -1.56 7.12
N VAL A 23 -12.24 -1.91 7.43
CA VAL A 23 -11.73 -3.30 7.51
C VAL A 23 -11.58 -3.81 8.96
N GLY A 24 -12.43 -3.33 9.87
CA GLY A 24 -12.53 -3.88 11.22
C GLY A 24 -11.56 -3.32 12.27
N MET A 25 -10.99 -2.12 12.04
CA MET A 25 -10.20 -1.42 13.06
C MET A 25 -11.08 -0.87 14.21
N ASN A 26 -12.28 -0.39 13.89
CA ASN A 26 -13.32 0.03 14.84
C ASN A 26 -12.86 1.09 15.86
N ARG A 27 -12.09 2.10 15.43
CA ARG A 27 -11.76 3.24 16.28
C ARG A 27 -12.99 4.10 16.57
N GLU A 28 -12.99 4.75 17.73
CA GLU A 28 -14.02 5.74 18.12
C GLU A 28 -13.95 6.96 17.19
N ASP A 29 -12.73 7.42 16.91
CA ASP A 29 -12.47 8.45 15.91
C ASP A 29 -12.56 7.87 14.50
N LYS A 30 -13.65 8.21 13.81
CA LYS A 30 -13.96 7.72 12.46
C LYS A 30 -13.08 8.30 11.37
N GLU A 31 -12.49 9.47 11.57
CA GLU A 31 -11.58 10.05 10.57
C GLU A 31 -10.27 9.25 10.49
N ASN A 32 -9.86 8.66 11.62
CA ASN A 32 -8.64 7.87 11.75
C ASN A 32 -8.89 6.35 11.87
N ASP A 33 -10.08 5.89 11.46
CA ASP A 33 -10.50 4.48 11.46
C ASP A 33 -10.03 3.75 10.18
N PHE A 34 -8.72 3.68 10.00
CA PHE A 34 -8.07 3.00 8.88
C PHE A 34 -6.77 2.33 9.31
N TYR A 35 -6.40 1.26 8.60
CA TYR A 35 -5.02 0.77 8.62
C TYR A 35 -4.21 1.48 7.55
N GLU A 36 -3.06 2.00 7.93
CA GLU A 36 -2.08 2.60 7.02
C GLU A 36 -0.89 1.66 6.82
N TYR A 37 -0.51 1.50 5.56
CA TYR A 37 0.61 0.70 5.12
C TYR A 37 1.57 1.55 4.29
N ILE A 38 2.87 1.38 4.49
CA ILE A 38 3.93 1.97 3.68
C ILE A 38 4.50 0.91 2.74
N ILE A 39 4.75 1.31 1.49
CA ILE A 39 5.49 0.49 0.54
C ILE A 39 6.96 0.62 0.86
N SER A 40 7.64 -0.50 1.14
CA SER A 40 9.03 -0.52 1.56
C SER A 40 9.83 -1.62 0.87
N TYR A 41 11.15 -1.43 0.84
CA TYR A 41 12.08 -2.47 0.40
C TYR A 41 12.09 -3.66 1.35
N ILE A 42 12.42 -4.82 0.79
CA ILE A 42 12.65 -6.05 1.53
C ILE A 42 14.16 -6.32 1.50
N TYR A 43 14.76 -6.54 2.68
CA TYR A 43 16.18 -6.85 2.76
C TYR A 43 16.52 -8.11 1.96
N ASP A 44 17.58 -8.03 1.14
CA ASP A 44 18.06 -9.11 0.27
C ASP A 44 17.04 -9.61 -0.78
N ASN A 45 16.03 -8.80 -1.13
CA ASN A 45 15.11 -9.10 -2.21
C ASN A 45 15.00 -7.92 -3.19
N ASN A 46 15.63 -8.10 -4.35
CA ASN A 46 15.65 -7.09 -5.39
C ASN A 46 14.38 -7.08 -6.25
N ASN A 47 13.55 -8.13 -6.19
CA ASN A 47 12.45 -8.34 -7.12
C ASN A 47 11.12 -7.77 -6.61
N ASN A 48 11.00 -7.49 -5.31
CA ASN A 48 9.72 -7.18 -4.69
C ASN A 48 9.78 -5.98 -3.73
N LEU A 49 8.61 -5.39 -3.51
CA LEU A 49 8.32 -4.44 -2.44
C LEU A 49 7.29 -5.05 -1.49
N GLN A 50 7.28 -4.65 -0.23
CA GLN A 50 6.26 -5.07 0.75
C GLN A 50 5.40 -3.90 1.20
N LEU A 51 4.16 -4.17 1.56
CA LEU A 51 3.28 -3.22 2.24
C LEU A 51 3.33 -3.49 3.74
N THR A 52 4.04 -2.62 4.46
CA THR A 52 4.28 -2.73 5.90
C THR A 52 3.28 -1.88 6.68
N ASN A 53 2.62 -2.48 7.65
CA ASN A 53 1.65 -1.80 8.50
C ASN A 53 2.35 -0.78 9.42
N LEU A 54 1.88 0.46 9.39
CA LEU A 54 2.32 1.54 10.28
C LEU A 54 1.37 1.76 11.46
N THR A 55 0.22 1.12 11.44
CA THR A 55 -0.85 1.35 12.41
C THR A 55 -0.80 0.32 13.53
N THR A 56 -0.89 0.78 14.77
CA THR A 56 -1.00 -0.11 15.95
C THR A 56 -2.36 -0.79 15.98
N GLY A 57 -2.38 -2.11 16.13
CA GLY A 57 -3.63 -2.87 16.19
C GLY A 57 -3.45 -4.37 15.99
N LYS A 58 -4.55 -5.06 15.65
CA LYS A 58 -4.59 -6.51 15.44
C LYS A 58 -4.19 -6.96 14.03
N ALA A 59 -4.05 -6.03 13.10
CA ALA A 59 -3.61 -6.35 11.75
C ALA A 59 -2.13 -6.78 11.77
N GLY A 60 -1.79 -7.77 10.94
CA GLY A 60 -0.40 -8.22 10.78
C GLY A 60 0.53 -7.10 10.30
N TYR A 61 1.83 -7.31 10.48
CA TYR A 61 2.86 -6.34 10.09
C TYR A 61 3.02 -6.18 8.58
N ILE A 62 2.71 -7.21 7.78
CA ILE A 62 2.78 -7.17 6.32
C ILE A 62 1.45 -7.66 5.76
N ILE A 63 0.84 -6.89 4.87
CA ILE A 63 -0.42 -7.28 4.23
C ILE A 63 -0.20 -8.02 2.91
N CYS A 64 0.75 -7.56 2.09
CA CYS A 64 1.11 -8.22 0.85
C CYS A 64 2.50 -7.79 0.35
N VAL A 65 2.95 -8.52 -0.67
CA VAL A 65 4.18 -8.27 -1.42
C VAL A 65 3.79 -8.04 -2.88
N ILE A 66 4.42 -7.05 -3.52
CA ILE A 66 4.19 -6.68 -4.92
C ILE A 66 5.48 -6.78 -5.72
N GLU A 67 5.37 -7.23 -6.96
CA GLU A 67 6.49 -7.37 -7.88
C GLU A 67 6.92 -6.02 -8.44
N LYS A 68 8.24 -5.83 -8.60
CA LYS A 68 8.82 -4.65 -9.24
C LYS A 68 8.88 -4.83 -10.76
N GLU A 69 8.86 -3.71 -11.48
CA GLU A 69 9.21 -3.66 -12.90
C GLU A 69 10.74 -3.64 -13.07
N LEU A 70 11.37 -4.81 -13.06
CA LEU A 70 12.82 -4.91 -13.24
C LEU A 70 13.25 -4.39 -14.63
N PRO A 71 14.37 -3.65 -14.74
CA PRO A 71 15.37 -3.37 -13.69
C PRO A 71 15.06 -2.15 -12.81
N ASN A 72 13.87 -1.54 -12.92
CA ASN A 72 13.46 -0.39 -12.14
C ASN A 72 13.10 -0.79 -10.70
N ASN A 73 13.09 0.19 -9.79
CA ASN A 73 12.86 -0.02 -8.35
C ASN A 73 11.43 0.34 -7.89
N TYR A 74 10.46 0.37 -8.82
CA TYR A 74 9.04 0.60 -8.55
C TYR A 74 8.19 -0.59 -8.97
N ALA A 75 6.94 -0.62 -8.50
CA ALA A 75 5.88 -1.48 -9.02
C ALA A 75 4.87 -0.65 -9.83
N LEU A 76 4.03 -1.28 -10.64
CA LEU A 76 2.96 -0.57 -11.36
C LEU A 76 1.67 -0.48 -10.55
N GLY A 77 0.88 0.57 -10.81
CA GLY A 77 -0.44 0.77 -10.25
C GLY A 77 -1.34 -0.47 -10.41
N LYS A 78 -1.33 -1.10 -11.58
CA LYS A 78 -2.07 -2.35 -11.83
C LYS A 78 -1.66 -3.50 -10.89
N THR A 79 -0.37 -3.65 -10.63
CA THR A 79 0.17 -4.69 -9.74
C THR A 79 -0.28 -4.47 -8.31
N LEU A 80 -0.24 -3.21 -7.84
CA LEU A 80 -0.76 -2.84 -6.53
C LEU A 80 -2.26 -3.17 -6.42
N LYS A 81 -3.08 -2.69 -7.36
CA LYS A 81 -4.53 -2.92 -7.41
C LYS A 81 -4.90 -4.40 -7.33
N GLN A 82 -4.21 -5.25 -8.10
CA GLN A 82 -4.45 -6.69 -8.13
C GLN A 82 -4.16 -7.37 -6.79
N LYS A 83 -3.14 -6.91 -6.05
CA LYS A 83 -2.67 -7.56 -4.82
C LYS A 83 -3.44 -7.12 -3.58
N ILE A 84 -3.85 -5.86 -3.49
CA ILE A 84 -4.54 -5.31 -2.29
C ILE A 84 -6.06 -5.22 -2.45
N GLY A 85 -6.57 -5.18 -3.68
CA GLY A 85 -7.98 -4.93 -3.95
C GLY A 85 -8.35 -3.44 -3.89
N LEU A 86 -9.45 -3.08 -4.56
CA LEU A 86 -9.87 -1.69 -4.74
C LEU A 86 -10.83 -1.21 -3.65
N GLU A 87 -11.54 -2.13 -3.01
CA GLU A 87 -12.61 -1.80 -2.08
C GLU A 87 -12.06 -1.15 -0.81
N ASN A 88 -12.56 0.04 -0.47
CA ASN A 88 -12.11 0.84 0.67
C ASN A 88 -10.60 1.15 0.69
N THR A 89 -9.90 1.01 -0.46
CA THR A 89 -8.46 1.24 -0.57
C THR A 89 -8.16 2.61 -1.15
N TYR A 90 -7.30 3.35 -0.46
CA TYR A 90 -6.90 4.69 -0.84
C TYR A 90 -5.39 4.80 -0.92
N PHE A 91 -4.91 5.46 -1.96
CA PHE A 91 -3.50 5.68 -2.22
C PHE A 91 -3.10 7.13 -1.94
N ARG A 92 -1.89 7.30 -1.39
CA ARG A 92 -1.26 8.60 -1.13
C ARG A 92 0.20 8.53 -1.54
N PHE A 93 0.58 9.38 -2.49
CA PHE A 93 1.99 9.68 -2.76
C PHE A 93 2.57 10.44 -1.56
N GLU A 94 3.74 10.04 -1.10
CA GLU A 94 4.59 10.96 -0.35
C GLU A 94 5.38 11.75 -1.39
N CYS A 95 4.96 12.99 -1.64
CA CYS A 95 5.89 14.01 -2.09
C CYS A 95 6.54 14.60 -0.84
N GLU A 96 7.86 14.80 -0.91
CA GLU A 96 8.68 15.47 0.10
C GLU A 96 8.04 16.75 0.66
#